data_AF-A0A1Y4RWK8-F1
#
_entry.id   AF-A0A1Y4RWK8-F1
#
_cell.length_a   1.000
_cell.length_b   1.000
_cell.length_c   1.000
_cell.angle_alpha   90.00
_cell.angle_beta   90.00
_cell.angle_gamma   90.00
#
_symmetry.space_group_name_H-M   'P 1'
#
loop_
_entity.id
_entity.type
_entity.pdbx_description
1 polymer ?
#
loop_
_entity_poly.entity_id
_entity_poly.type
_entity_poly.pdbx_seq_one_letter_code
_entity_poly.pdbx_strand_id
1 'polypeptide(L)'
;MERNEIYRGLVWVMWAQLFLYVDFTIGGLNVLPRWIGYVFLWRAIRLLREARPTLGLLEGLCVLLGVRAVFQTNLAKAWLATLPAALEGAGTLLGVVLLALDVYFEYQLLTDLASLAGAVGEDGVEASLRHSRDGLTVLYTLSCLVAGFATPPDWLTVLLVVGTMGALVCVVWNLNRVRRCYAPEAPGEA
;
A
#
# COMPACT_ATOMS: atom_id res chain seq x y z
N MET A 1 -21.91 9.52 6.25
CA MET A 1 -20.69 9.84 5.50
C MET A 1 -21.10 10.28 4.11
N GLU A 2 -20.55 11.39 3.61
CA GLU A 2 -20.90 11.90 2.29
C GLU A 2 -20.20 11.07 1.20
N ARG A 3 -20.91 10.77 0.10
CA ARG A 3 -20.36 10.04 -1.07
C ARG A 3 -19.05 10.66 -1.59
N ASN A 4 -18.94 11.99 -1.47
CA ASN A 4 -17.77 12.78 -1.85
C ASN A 4 -16.53 12.52 -0.97
N GLU A 5 -16.72 12.25 0.33
CA GLU A 5 -15.61 11.93 1.23
C GLU A 5 -15.00 10.56 0.91
N ILE A 6 -15.85 9.58 0.59
CA ILE A 6 -15.42 8.24 0.14
C ILE A 6 -14.69 8.34 -1.20
N TYR A 7 -15.23 9.12 -2.14
CA TYR A 7 -14.59 9.39 -3.42
C TYR A 7 -13.17 9.97 -3.25
N ARG A 8 -13.02 11.00 -2.40
CA ARG A 8 -11.72 11.62 -2.13
C ARG A 8 -10.77 10.65 -1.43
N GLY A 9 -11.27 9.86 -0.48
CA GLY A 9 -10.52 8.80 0.19
C GLY A 9 -9.94 7.78 -0.80
N LEU A 10 -10.76 7.29 -1.73
CA LEU A 10 -10.34 6.34 -2.77
C LEU A 10 -9.26 6.93 -3.69
N VAL A 11 -9.37 8.20 -4.08
CA VAL A 11 -8.34 8.89 -4.86
C VAL A 11 -7.01 8.95 -4.11
N TRP A 12 -7.04 9.27 -2.82
CA TRP A 12 -5.83 9.26 -1.99
C TRP A 12 -5.20 7.88 -1.87
N VAL A 13 -6.00 6.80 -1.75
CA VAL A 13 -5.49 5.42 -1.77
C VAL A 13 -4.83 5.09 -3.10
N MET A 14 -5.44 5.45 -4.23
CA MET A 14 -4.86 5.21 -5.55
C MET A 14 -3.50 5.90 -5.71
N TRP A 15 -3.38 7.16 -5.26
CA TRP A 15 -2.11 7.86 -5.22
C TRP A 15 -1.11 7.19 -4.29
N ALA A 16 -1.53 6.76 -3.10
CA ALA A 16 -0.64 6.09 -2.18
C ALA A 16 -0.07 4.78 -2.75
N GLN A 17 -0.91 3.96 -3.39
CA GLN A 17 -0.49 2.72 -4.05
C GLN A 17 0.56 2.99 -5.12
N LEU A 18 0.40 4.07 -5.91
CA LEU A 18 1.41 4.47 -6.88
C LEU A 18 2.74 4.84 -6.20
N PHE A 19 2.72 5.69 -5.17
CA PHE A 19 3.93 6.14 -4.47
C PHE A 19 4.65 5.05 -3.66
N LEU A 20 3.94 4.03 -3.20
CA LEU A 20 4.53 2.91 -2.46
C LEU A 20 5.27 1.94 -3.38
N TYR A 21 4.69 1.67 -4.55
CA TYR A 21 5.19 0.65 -5.47
C TYR A 21 6.12 1.21 -6.55
N VAL A 22 5.98 2.48 -6.92
CA VAL A 22 6.83 3.14 -7.92
C VAL A 22 7.92 3.93 -7.22
N ASP A 23 9.15 3.41 -7.28
CA ASP A 23 10.35 4.08 -6.78
C ASP A 23 11.15 4.62 -7.98
N PHE A 24 11.19 5.96 -8.13
CA PHE A 24 11.99 6.64 -9.15
C PHE A 24 13.19 7.31 -8.51
N THR A 25 14.38 6.78 -8.79
CA THR A 25 15.64 7.39 -8.39
C THR A 25 16.31 8.03 -9.60
N ILE A 26 16.58 9.33 -9.53
CA ILE A 26 17.33 10.07 -10.56
C ILE A 26 18.61 10.58 -9.91
N GLY A 27 19.78 10.11 -10.37
CA GLY A 27 21.07 10.59 -9.89
C GLY A 27 21.32 10.35 -8.38
N GLY A 28 20.72 9.32 -7.79
CA GLY A 28 20.82 9.01 -6.36
C GLY A 28 19.81 9.73 -5.46
N LEU A 29 19.04 10.66 -6.03
CA LEU A 29 17.93 11.33 -5.34
C LEU A 29 16.64 10.58 -5.62
N ASN A 30 15.96 10.13 -4.57
CA ASN A 30 14.66 9.47 -4.71
C ASN A 30 13.58 10.53 -4.92
N VAL A 31 13.03 10.57 -6.13
CA VAL A 31 12.02 11.54 -6.59
C VAL A 31 10.61 11.13 -6.14
N LEU A 32 10.37 9.83 -5.92
CA LEU A 32 9.16 9.30 -5.32
C LEU A 32 9.46 8.54 -4.02
N PRO A 33 9.69 9.26 -2.91
CA PRO A 33 9.89 8.60 -1.64
C PRO A 33 8.63 7.86 -1.19
N ARG A 34 8.78 6.58 -0.87
CA ARG A 34 7.71 5.73 -0.32
C ARG A 34 6.98 6.32 0.88
N TRP A 35 7.66 7.13 1.70
CA TRP A 35 7.05 7.80 2.86
C TRP A 35 5.90 8.74 2.47
N ILE A 36 5.93 9.34 1.27
CA ILE A 36 4.83 10.18 0.76
C ILE A 36 3.58 9.32 0.54
N GLY A 37 3.74 8.08 0.08
CA GLY A 37 2.65 7.11 -0.04
C GLY A 37 1.94 6.86 1.29
N TYR A 38 2.70 6.70 2.38
CA TYR A 38 2.12 6.56 3.72
C TYR A 38 1.40 7.83 4.21
N VAL A 39 1.85 9.04 3.83
CA VAL A 39 1.13 10.29 4.14
C VAL A 39 -0.24 10.32 3.43
N PHE A 40 -0.30 9.88 2.17
CA PHE A 40 -1.56 9.77 1.44
C PHE A 40 -2.48 8.70 2.04
N LEU A 41 -1.94 7.55 2.46
CA LEU A 41 -2.70 6.53 3.19
C LEU A 41 -3.26 7.07 4.50
N TRP A 42 -2.46 7.79 5.29
CA TRP A 42 -2.93 8.36 6.55
C TRP A 42 -4.09 9.33 6.33
N ARG A 43 -4.00 10.20 5.31
CA ARG A 43 -5.11 11.08 4.91
C ARG A 43 -6.35 10.29 4.45
N ALA A 44 -6.16 9.25 3.66
CA ALA A 44 -7.25 8.41 3.18
C ALA A 44 -7.96 7.68 4.34
N ILE A 45 -7.18 7.06 5.23
CA ILE A 45 -7.66 6.35 6.41
C ILE A 45 -8.47 7.29 7.31
N ARG A 46 -7.99 8.51 7.55
CA ARG A 46 -8.73 9.50 8.36
C ARG A 46 -10.08 9.86 7.76
N LEU A 47 -10.19 9.96 6.43
CA LEU A 47 -11.47 10.17 5.76
C LEU A 47 -12.35 8.92 5.85
N LEU A 48 -11.79 7.73 5.60
CA LEU A 48 -12.53 6.47 5.53
C LEU A 48 -12.90 5.88 6.90
N ARG A 49 -12.25 6.30 7.98
CA ARG A 49 -12.46 5.81 9.36
C ARG A 49 -13.89 6.02 9.85
N GLU A 50 -14.60 7.03 9.36
CA GLU A 50 -16.01 7.23 9.68
C GLU A 50 -16.93 6.16 9.06
N ALA A 51 -16.56 5.58 7.93
CA ALA A 51 -17.28 4.46 7.32
C ALA A 51 -16.92 3.09 7.93
N ARG A 52 -15.67 2.91 8.40
CA ARG A 52 -15.20 1.65 8.98
C ARG A 52 -14.36 1.89 10.24
N PRO A 53 -14.87 1.57 11.44
CA PRO A 53 -14.13 1.72 12.69
C PRO A 53 -12.82 0.90 12.74
N THR A 54 -12.75 -0.20 11.99
CA THR A 54 -11.56 -1.05 11.85
C THR A 54 -10.35 -0.30 11.28
N LEU A 55 -10.57 0.77 10.51
CA LEU A 55 -9.51 1.63 9.99
C LEU A 55 -8.80 2.45 11.08
N GLY A 56 -9.39 2.59 12.27
CA GLY A 56 -8.72 3.24 13.41
C GLY A 56 -7.47 2.50 13.88
N LEU A 57 -7.45 1.16 13.75
CA LEU A 57 -6.25 0.36 14.03
C LEU A 57 -5.19 0.56 12.94
N LEU A 58 -5.63 0.67 11.67
CA LEU A 58 -4.75 0.94 10.54
C LEU A 58 -4.10 2.32 10.61
N GLU A 59 -4.74 3.31 11.24
CA GLU A 59 -4.16 4.64 11.41
C GLU A 59 -2.83 4.57 12.19
N GLY A 60 -2.82 3.83 13.30
CA GLY A 60 -1.60 3.63 14.11
C GLY A 60 -0.53 2.85 13.35
N LEU A 61 -0.91 1.80 12.62
CA LEU A 61 0.01 1.02 11.79
C LEU A 61 0.57 1.85 10.62
N CYS A 62 -0.23 2.72 10.02
CA CYS A 62 0.19 3.60 8.94
C CYS A 62 1.27 4.59 9.40
N VAL A 63 1.12 5.16 10.61
CA VAL A 63 2.14 6.03 11.20
C VAL A 63 3.42 5.25 11.49
N LEU A 64 3.30 4.05 12.08
CA LEU A 64 4.45 3.18 12.37
C LEU A 64 5.24 2.83 11.10
N LEU A 65 4.54 2.38 10.05
CA LEU A 65 5.14 2.02 8.76
C LEU A 65 5.67 3.24 8.00
N GLY A 66 4.99 4.38 8.08
CA GLY A 66 5.46 5.65 7.52
C GLY A 66 6.77 6.11 8.17
N VAL A 67 6.86 6.03 9.50
CA VAL A 67 8.10 6.31 10.24
C VAL A 67 9.20 5.36 9.81
N ARG A 68 8.93 4.05 9.72
CA ARG A 68 9.89 3.06 9.19
C ARG A 68 10.37 3.43 7.78
N ALA A 69 9.46 3.83 6.88
CA ALA A 69 9.82 4.22 5.51
C ALA A 69 10.73 5.45 5.47
N VAL A 70 10.53 6.41 6.37
CA VAL A 70 11.46 7.54 6.57
C VAL A 70 12.82 7.05 7.07
N PHE A 71 12.85 6.16 8.06
CA PHE A 71 14.09 5.55 8.58
C PHE A 71 14.84 4.68 7.55
N GLN A 72 14.17 4.19 6.50
CA GLN A 72 14.81 3.44 5.43
C GLN A 72 15.37 4.32 4.30
N THR A 73 15.10 5.63 4.29
CA THR A 73 15.69 6.53 3.30
C THR A 73 17.20 6.70 3.50
N ASN A 74 17.90 7.08 2.42
CA ASN A 74 19.37 7.22 2.41
C ASN A 74 19.90 8.18 3.49
N LEU A 75 19.11 9.16 3.95
CA LEU A 75 19.47 10.04 5.07
C LEU A 75 19.61 9.28 6.40
N ALA A 76 18.70 8.35 6.67
CA ALA A 76 18.69 7.61 7.92
C ALA A 76 19.68 6.44 7.91
N LYS A 77 20.01 5.88 6.74
CA LYS A 77 21.11 4.89 6.61
C LYS A 77 22.46 5.44 7.07
N ALA A 78 22.74 6.72 6.78
CA ALA A 78 23.97 7.38 7.25
C ALA A 78 24.00 7.55 8.78
N TRP A 79 22.84 7.76 9.40
CA TRP A 79 22.67 7.83 10.86
C TRP A 79 22.67 6.44 11.53
N LEU A 80 22.14 5.42 10.86
CA LEU A 80 22.14 4.03 11.33
C LEU A 80 23.54 3.41 11.26
N ALA A 81 24.38 3.84 10.32
CA ALA A 81 25.77 3.40 10.20
C ALA A 81 26.65 3.76 11.42
N THR A 82 26.19 4.65 12.30
CA THR A 82 26.90 4.99 13.55
C THR A 82 26.50 4.11 14.74
N LEU A 83 25.53 3.19 14.57
CA LEU A 83 25.06 2.33 15.66
C LEU A 83 25.90 1.04 15.77
N PRO A 84 26.13 0.55 17.01
CA PRO A 84 26.93 -0.64 17.24
C PRO A 84 26.31 -1.91 16.66
N ALA A 85 27.15 -2.79 16.09
CA ALA A 85 26.77 -4.04 15.42
C ALA A 85 25.89 -5.01 16.24
N ALA A 86 25.88 -4.89 17.57
CA ALA A 86 24.99 -5.67 18.43
C ALA A 86 23.49 -5.40 18.19
N LEU A 87 23.14 -4.25 17.61
CA LEU A 87 21.77 -3.91 17.20
C LEU A 87 21.36 -4.52 15.85
N GLU A 88 22.32 -5.02 15.05
CA GLU A 88 22.02 -5.61 13.74
C GLU A 88 21.20 -6.91 13.86
N GLY A 89 21.46 -7.72 14.88
CA GLY A 89 20.72 -8.97 15.15
C GLY A 89 19.30 -8.74 15.71
N ALA A 90 19.08 -7.66 16.46
CA ALA A 90 17.72 -7.26 16.87
C ALA A 90 16.95 -6.63 15.68
N GLY A 91 17.68 -5.95 14.79
CA GLY A 91 17.15 -5.33 13.57
C GLY A 91 16.57 -6.35 12.57
N THR A 92 17.11 -7.57 12.49
CA THR A 92 16.60 -8.61 11.59
C THR A 92 15.24 -9.16 12.04
N LEU A 93 15.07 -9.52 13.32
CA LEU A 93 13.76 -9.97 13.84
C LEU A 93 12.71 -8.86 13.76
N LEU A 94 13.07 -7.63 14.17
CA LEU A 94 12.20 -6.47 14.05
C LEU A 94 11.85 -6.19 12.58
N GLY A 95 12.80 -6.37 11.67
CA GLY A 95 12.60 -6.24 10.22
C GLY A 95 11.56 -7.22 9.67
N VAL A 96 11.60 -8.48 10.12
CA VAL A 96 10.61 -9.51 9.75
C VAL A 96 9.23 -9.18 10.32
N VAL A 97 9.13 -8.78 11.58
CA VAL A 97 7.85 -8.37 12.18
C VAL A 97 7.26 -7.17 11.44
N LEU A 98 8.08 -6.15 11.17
CA LEU A 98 7.63 -4.98 10.42
C LEU A 98 7.24 -5.31 8.99
N LEU A 99 7.92 -6.27 8.34
CA LEU A 99 7.53 -6.78 7.02
C LEU A 99 6.16 -7.47 7.07
N ALA A 100 5.94 -8.32 8.07
CA ALA A 100 4.64 -8.96 8.26
C ALA A 100 3.53 -7.95 8.55
N LEU A 101 3.82 -6.89 9.31
CA LEU A 101 2.89 -5.78 9.55
C LEU A 101 2.58 -4.98 8.28
N ASP A 102 3.55 -4.80 7.38
CA ASP A 102 3.36 -4.14 6.09
C ASP A 102 2.41 -4.96 5.20
N VAL A 103 2.68 -6.26 5.07
CA VAL A 103 1.81 -7.21 4.36
C VAL A 103 0.39 -7.22 4.94
N TYR A 104 0.27 -7.29 6.27
CA TYR A 104 -1.01 -7.26 6.96
C TYR A 104 -1.76 -5.96 6.72
N PHE A 105 -1.07 -4.82 6.79
CA PHE A 105 -1.65 -3.50 6.57
C PHE A 105 -2.25 -3.38 5.16
N GLU A 106 -1.50 -3.78 4.14
CA GLU A 106 -1.99 -3.75 2.75
C GLU A 106 -3.19 -4.69 2.55
N TYR A 107 -3.12 -5.90 3.11
CA TYR A 107 -4.20 -6.88 3.04
C TYR A 107 -5.48 -6.35 3.69
N GLN A 108 -5.37 -5.82 4.91
CA GLN A 108 -6.51 -5.31 5.67
C GLN A 108 -7.11 -4.08 4.99
N LEU A 109 -6.28 -3.16 4.48
CA LEU A 109 -6.72 -1.99 3.72
C LEU A 109 -7.56 -2.38 2.50
N LEU A 110 -7.07 -3.29 1.66
CA LEU A 110 -7.79 -3.72 0.46
C LEU A 110 -9.07 -4.49 0.80
N THR A 111 -9.09 -5.19 1.94
CA THR A 111 -10.30 -5.88 2.44
C THR A 111 -11.38 -4.89 2.87
N ASP A 112 -11.00 -3.86 3.62
CA ASP A 112 -11.92 -2.81 4.05
C ASP A 112 -12.47 -2.05 2.83
N LEU A 113 -11.62 -1.76 1.83
CA LEU A 113 -12.03 -1.15 0.56
C LEU A 113 -12.96 -2.05 -0.28
N ALA A 114 -12.71 -3.37 -0.32
CA ALA A 114 -13.59 -4.32 -0.99
C ALA A 114 -14.97 -4.35 -0.34
N SER A 115 -15.03 -4.25 1.00
CA SER A 115 -16.29 -4.18 1.73
C SER A 115 -17.07 -2.88 1.45
N LEU A 116 -16.38 -1.77 1.21
CA LEU A 116 -16.99 -0.51 0.78
C LEU A 116 -17.50 -0.59 -0.66
N ALA A 117 -16.84 -1.36 -1.52
CA ALA A 117 -17.33 -1.63 -2.87
C ALA A 117 -18.61 -2.49 -2.86
N GLY A 118 -18.64 -3.55 -2.04
CA GLY A 118 -19.82 -4.41 -1.88
C GLY A 118 -21.06 -3.67 -1.36
N ALA A 119 -20.87 -2.65 -0.53
CA ALA A 119 -21.96 -1.80 -0.05
C ALA A 119 -22.68 -1.00 -1.15
N VAL A 120 -22.08 -0.83 -2.34
CA VAL A 120 -22.68 -0.13 -3.49
C VAL A 120 -23.47 -1.06 -4.41
N GLY A 121 -23.35 -2.37 -4.24
CA GLY A 121 -24.14 -3.35 -5.00
C GLY A 121 -23.70 -3.57 -6.45
N GLU A 122 -22.48 -3.17 -6.85
CA GLU A 122 -21.92 -3.65 -8.13
C GLU A 122 -21.42 -5.08 -7.98
N ASP A 123 -22.21 -6.02 -8.54
CA ASP A 123 -21.88 -7.44 -8.55
C ASP A 123 -20.49 -7.69 -9.18
N GLY A 124 -19.63 -8.36 -8.40
CA GLY A 124 -18.31 -8.81 -8.84
C GLY A 124 -17.13 -7.87 -8.59
N VAL A 125 -17.34 -6.60 -8.24
CA VAL A 125 -16.23 -5.67 -7.94
C VAL A 125 -15.54 -6.03 -6.62
N GLU A 126 -16.31 -6.40 -5.60
CA GLU A 126 -15.78 -6.91 -4.32
C GLU A 126 -14.91 -8.17 -4.54
N ALA A 127 -15.41 -9.12 -5.35
CA ALA A 127 -14.69 -10.35 -5.66
C ALA A 127 -13.41 -10.08 -6.47
N SER A 128 -13.46 -9.17 -7.45
CA SER A 128 -12.29 -8.80 -8.25
C SER A 128 -11.22 -8.08 -7.43
N LEU A 129 -11.62 -7.20 -6.50
CA LEU A 129 -10.68 -6.51 -5.61
C LEU A 129 -10.05 -7.50 -4.61
N ARG A 130 -10.82 -8.46 -4.08
CA ARG A 130 -10.27 -9.55 -3.24
C ARG A 130 -9.28 -10.42 -3.99
N HIS A 131 -9.58 -10.80 -5.23
CA HIS A 131 -8.66 -11.58 -6.05
C HIS A 131 -7.37 -10.82 -6.37
N SER A 132 -7.49 -9.53 -6.70
CA SER A 132 -6.34 -8.66 -6.94
C SER A 132 -5.49 -8.47 -5.67
N ARG A 133 -6.12 -8.33 -4.51
CA ARG A 133 -5.47 -8.28 -3.18
C ARG A 133 -4.68 -9.55 -2.92
N ASP A 134 -5.29 -10.72 -3.10
CA ASP A 134 -4.63 -12.00 -2.82
C ASP A 134 -3.43 -12.20 -3.75
N GLY A 135 -3.58 -11.87 -5.04
CA GLY A 135 -2.47 -11.88 -6.00
C GLY A 135 -1.32 -10.95 -5.63
N LEU A 136 -1.63 -9.69 -5.28
CA LEU A 136 -0.62 -8.71 -4.88
C LEU A 136 0.12 -9.15 -3.60
N THR A 137 -0.63 -9.62 -2.60
CA THR A 137 -0.09 -10.08 -1.31
C THR A 137 0.86 -11.26 -1.49
N VAL A 138 0.45 -12.25 -2.31
CA VAL A 138 1.28 -13.43 -2.60
C VAL A 138 2.54 -13.04 -3.36
N LEU A 139 2.43 -12.21 -4.41
CA LEU A 139 3.56 -11.78 -5.22
C LEU A 139 4.56 -10.92 -4.43
N TYR A 140 4.06 -10.02 -3.58
CA TYR A 140 4.90 -9.19 -2.71
C TYR A 140 5.63 -10.04 -1.66
N THR A 141 4.92 -10.97 -1.01
CA THR A 141 5.50 -11.90 -0.03
C THR A 141 6.56 -12.79 -0.69
N LEU A 142 6.28 -13.32 -1.88
CA LEU A 142 7.22 -14.12 -2.65
C LEU A 142 8.47 -13.32 -3.03
N SER A 143 8.29 -12.05 -3.45
CA SER A 143 9.40 -11.14 -3.76
C SER A 143 10.29 -10.90 -2.55
N CYS A 144 9.70 -10.69 -1.37
CA CYS A 144 10.44 -10.48 -0.12
C CYS A 144 11.20 -11.74 0.33
N LEU A 145 10.59 -12.92 0.20
CA LEU A 145 11.25 -14.19 0.52
C LEU A 145 12.43 -14.46 -0.41
N VAL A 146 12.23 -14.26 -1.71
CA VAL A 146 13.26 -14.49 -2.72
C VAL A 146 14.44 -13.53 -2.52
N ALA A 147 14.19 -12.25 -2.23
CA ALA A 147 15.24 -11.28 -1.94
C ALA A 147 15.96 -11.53 -0.60
N GLY A 148 15.28 -12.13 0.38
CA GLY A 148 15.82 -12.35 1.72
C GLY A 148 16.67 -13.62 1.88
N PHE A 149 16.39 -14.68 1.10
CA PHE A 149 17.00 -16.00 1.31
C PHE A 149 17.92 -16.46 0.17
N ALA A 150 17.87 -15.83 -1.00
CA ALA A 150 18.68 -16.24 -2.14
C ALA A 150 19.12 -15.05 -2.99
N THR A 151 20.17 -15.22 -3.79
CA THR A 151 20.43 -14.38 -4.96
C THR A 151 19.67 -14.99 -6.13
N PRO A 152 18.42 -14.59 -6.39
CA PRO A 152 17.64 -15.13 -7.50
C PRO A 152 18.33 -14.86 -8.84
N PRO A 153 18.12 -15.75 -9.84
CA PRO A 153 18.51 -15.46 -11.20
C PRO A 153 17.70 -14.28 -11.75
N ASP A 154 18.32 -13.47 -12.62
CA ASP A 154 17.76 -12.20 -13.12
C ASP A 154 16.38 -12.34 -13.77
N TRP A 155 16.10 -13.46 -14.45
CA TRP A 155 14.79 -13.70 -15.06
C TRP A 155 13.68 -13.84 -14.01
N LEU A 156 13.98 -14.40 -12.84
CA LEU A 156 13.00 -14.59 -11.77
C LEU A 156 12.71 -13.27 -11.07
N THR A 157 13.72 -12.42 -10.84
CA THR A 157 13.50 -11.07 -10.28
C THR A 157 12.65 -10.22 -11.23
N VAL A 158 12.96 -10.23 -12.53
CA VAL A 158 12.16 -9.53 -13.53
C VAL A 158 10.72 -10.04 -13.55
N LEU A 159 10.51 -11.37 -13.52
CA LEU A 159 9.17 -11.95 -13.50
C LEU A 159 8.36 -11.54 -12.26
N LEU A 160 8.99 -11.54 -11.08
CA LEU A 160 8.36 -11.13 -9.82
C LEU A 160 8.02 -9.64 -9.81
N VAL A 161 8.91 -8.78 -10.30
CA VAL A 161 8.67 -7.35 -10.43
C VAL A 161 7.52 -7.08 -11.41
N VAL A 162 7.54 -7.69 -12.59
CA VAL A 162 6.48 -7.54 -13.60
C VAL A 162 5.14 -8.07 -13.06
N GLY A 163 5.14 -9.22 -12.39
CA GLY A 163 3.95 -9.77 -11.75
C GLY A 163 3.36 -8.81 -10.71
N THR A 164 4.21 -8.27 -9.83
CA THR A 164 3.79 -7.33 -8.78
C THR A 164 3.24 -6.04 -9.38
N MET A 165 3.87 -5.50 -10.43
CA MET A 165 3.35 -4.35 -11.17
C MET A 165 2.02 -4.65 -11.86
N GLY A 166 1.86 -5.84 -12.45
CA GLY A 166 0.59 -6.27 -13.03
C GLY A 166 -0.54 -6.35 -12.00
N ALA A 167 -0.26 -6.94 -10.84
CA ALA A 167 -1.21 -7.01 -9.72
C ALA A 167 -1.59 -5.61 -9.20
N LEU A 168 -0.62 -4.70 -9.09
CA LEU A 168 -0.86 -3.30 -8.73
C LEU A 168 -1.80 -2.62 -9.74
N VAL A 169 -1.57 -2.79 -11.04
CA VAL A 169 -2.43 -2.23 -12.09
C VAL A 169 -3.86 -2.77 -11.96
N CYS A 170 -4.03 -4.07 -11.68
CA CYS A 170 -5.34 -4.67 -11.41
C CYS A 170 -6.03 -4.06 -10.18
N VAL A 171 -5.29 -3.84 -9.08
CA VAL A 171 -5.82 -3.17 -7.88
C VAL A 171 -6.25 -1.75 -8.21
N VAL A 172 -5.39 -0.94 -8.83
CA VAL A 172 -5.70 0.45 -9.19
C VAL A 172 -6.86 0.53 -10.17
N TRP A 173 -6.95 -0.39 -11.14
CA TRP A 173 -8.07 -0.48 -12.07
C TRP A 173 -9.39 -0.74 -11.34
N ASN A 174 -9.41 -1.71 -10.43
CA ASN A 174 -10.60 -2.02 -9.64
C ASN A 174 -10.97 -0.87 -8.69
N LEU A 175 -10.01 -0.21 -8.05
CA LEU A 175 -10.26 1.00 -7.25
C LEU A 175 -10.86 2.13 -8.09
N ASN A 176 -10.42 2.30 -9.34
CA ASN A 176 -11.00 3.29 -10.23
C ASN A 176 -12.46 2.97 -10.61
N ARG A 177 -12.81 1.68 -10.74
CA ARG A 177 -14.22 1.26 -10.92
C ARG A 177 -15.05 1.61 -9.70
N VAL A 178 -14.57 1.27 -8.49
CA VAL A 178 -15.25 1.63 -7.24
C VAL A 178 -15.44 3.15 -7.15
N ARG A 179 -14.39 3.93 -7.43
CA ARG A 179 -14.44 5.40 -7.44
C ARG A 179 -15.54 5.94 -8.34
N ARG A 180 -15.74 5.38 -9.53
CA ARG A 180 -16.79 5.83 -10.47
C ARG A 180 -18.20 5.63 -9.89
N CYS A 181 -18.42 4.61 -9.07
CA CYS A 181 -19.71 4.37 -8.41
C CYS A 181 -20.00 5.40 -7.31
N TYR A 182 -18.94 6.00 -6.74
CA TYR A 182 -19.01 7.08 -5.76
C TYR A 182 -18.86 8.47 -6.39
N ALA A 183 -18.83 8.59 -7.72
CA ALA A 183 -18.77 9.89 -8.36
C ALA A 183 -20.03 10.70 -7.98
N PRO A 184 -19.89 11.98 -7.60
CA PRO A 184 -21.05 12.83 -7.37
C PRO A 184 -21.85 12.93 -8.68
N GLU A 185 -23.17 12.72 -8.59
CA GLU A 185 -24.08 12.97 -9.72
C GLU A 185 -23.85 14.40 -10.22
N ALA A 186 -23.68 14.56 -11.53
CA ALA A 186 -23.47 15.88 -12.11
C ALA A 186 -24.70 16.76 -11.78
N PRO A 187 -24.50 18.01 -11.31
CA PRO A 187 -25.61 18.93 -11.11
C PRO A 187 -26.17 19.32 -12.49
N GLY A 188 -27.16 18.57 -13.00
CA GLY A 188 -27.70 18.83 -14.34
C GLY A 188 -28.78 17.91 -14.89
N GLU A 189 -29.33 16.95 -14.14
CA GLU A 189 -30.52 16.19 -14.57
C GLU A 189 -31.52 16.08 -13.41
N ALA A 190 -32.28 17.17 -13.20
CA ALA A 190 -33.52 17.21 -12.42
C ALA A 190 -34.56 18.00 -13.21
#